data_AF-A0A809ZME0-F1
#
_entry.id   AF-A0A809ZME0-F1
#
_cell.length_a   1.000
_cell.length_b   1.000
_cell.length_c   1.000
_cell.angle_alpha   90.00
_cell.angle_beta   90.00
_cell.angle_gamma   90.00
#
_symmetry.space_group_name_H-M   'P 1'
#
loop_
_entity.id
_entity.type
_entity.pdbx_description
1 polymer ?
#
loop_
_entity_poly.entity_id
_entity_poly.type
_entity_poly.pdbx_seq_one_letter_code
_entity_poly.pdbx_strand_id
1 'polypeptide(L)' 'MTGKEVVNWRGLKALGIPYSRTHWFRLCSSGEAPQFFKLGRHRNSPPVWWLHEIIEWLEARAKTKPADAPRK' A
#
# COMPACT_ATOMS: atom_id res chain seq x y z
N MET A 1 0.11 -17.53 5.27
CA MET A 1 -0.91 -16.48 5.22
C MET A 1 -2.13 -17.03 4.52
N THR A 2 -3.34 -16.72 4.99
CA THR A 2 -4.59 -17.22 4.38
C THR A 2 -5.03 -16.39 3.17
N GLY A 3 -4.32 -15.29 2.87
CA GLY A 3 -4.62 -14.36 1.78
C GLY A 3 -5.75 -13.38 2.14
N LYS A 4 -6.29 -13.48 3.36
CA LYS A 4 -7.45 -12.72 3.86
C LYS A 4 -7.07 -11.72 4.94
N GLU A 5 -5.78 -11.54 5.17
CA GLU A 5 -5.26 -10.56 6.11
C GLU A 5 -5.41 -9.15 5.53
N VAL A 6 -5.86 -8.20 6.36
CA VAL A 6 -5.99 -6.79 5.99
C VAL A 6 -5.06 -5.92 6.82
N VAL A 7 -4.61 -4.82 6.24
CA VAL A 7 -3.80 -3.80 6.93
C VAL A 7 -4.47 -2.44 6.88
N ASN A 8 -4.29 -1.65 7.93
CA ASN A 8 -4.69 -0.25 7.98
C ASN A 8 -3.49 0.66 7.68
N TRP A 9 -3.69 1.98 7.77
CA TRP A 9 -2.62 2.96 7.56
C TRP A 9 -1.38 2.75 8.44
N ARG A 10 -1.55 2.37 9.72
CA ARG A 10 -0.42 2.07 10.60
C ARG A 10 0.34 0.84 10.13
N GLY A 11 -0.39 -0.19 9.67
CA GLY A 11 0.19 -1.38 9.05
C GLY A 11 0.99 -1.05 7.79
N LEU A 12 0.47 -0.21 6.90
CA LEU A 12 1.21 0.26 5.72
C LEU A 12 2.54 0.94 6.09
N LYS A 13 2.53 1.78 7.13
CA LYS A 13 3.76 2.42 7.62
C LYS A 13 4.73 1.40 8.21
N ALA A 14 4.25 0.41 8.96
CA ALA A 14 5.08 -0.67 9.48
C ALA A 14 5.71 -1.54 8.37
N LEU A 15 5.01 -1.70 7.24
CA LEU A 15 5.51 -2.38 6.04
C LEU A 15 6.49 -1.55 5.21
N GLY A 16 6.80 -0.31 5.62
CA GLY A 16 7.79 0.53 4.97
C GLY A 16 7.28 1.40 3.82
N ILE A 17 5.96 1.61 3.70
CA ILE A 17 5.41 2.55 2.70
C ILE A 17 5.97 3.96 2.95
N PRO A 18 6.72 4.56 2.01
CA PRO A 18 7.47 5.80 2.25
C PRO A 18 6.61 7.07 2.03
N TYR A 19 5.37 6.93 1.59
CA TYR A 19 4.53 8.06 1.22
C TYR A 19 3.79 8.68 2.39
N SER A 20 3.43 9.96 2.23
CA SER A 20 2.42 10.60 3.07
C SER A 20 1.05 10.00 2.77
N ARG A 21 0.10 10.15 3.71
CA ARG A 21 -1.27 9.62 3.54
C ARG A 21 -1.96 10.17 2.30
N THR A 22 -1.82 11.48 2.05
CA THR A 22 -2.42 12.14 0.89
C THR A 22 -1.84 11.63 -0.42
N HIS A 23 -0.51 11.47 -0.50
CA HIS A 23 0.12 10.94 -1.71
C HIS A 23 -0.28 9.48 -1.94
N TRP A 24 -0.27 8.64 -0.90
CA TRP A 24 -0.72 7.27 -1.01
C TRP A 24 -2.14 7.15 -1.57
N PHE A 25 -3.09 7.94 -1.06
CA PHE A 25 -4.45 7.92 -1.61
C PHE A 25 -4.54 8.39 -3.05
N ARG A 26 -3.72 9.37 -3.47
CA ARG A 26 -3.66 9.75 -4.89
C ARG A 26 -3.19 8.58 -5.77
N LEU A 27 -2.19 7.82 -5.32
CA LEU A 27 -1.71 6.62 -6.02
C LEU A 27 -2.79 5.53 -6.09
N CYS A 28 -3.54 5.31 -5.00
CA CYS A 28 -4.69 4.39 -5.03
C CYS A 28 -5.73 4.87 -6.06
N SER A 29 -6.08 6.15 -6.05
CA SER A 29 -7.06 6.73 -6.97
C SER A 29 -6.60 6.74 -8.44
N SER A 30 -5.30 6.81 -8.72
CA SER A 30 -4.76 6.69 -10.08
C SER A 30 -4.58 5.23 -10.54
N GLY A 31 -4.82 4.25 -9.66
CA GLY A 31 -4.59 2.83 -9.95
C GLY A 31 -3.11 2.40 -9.89
N GLU A 32 -2.21 3.28 -9.42
CA GLU A 32 -0.78 3.00 -9.27
C GLU A 32 -0.41 2.27 -7.98
N ALA A 33 -1.34 2.17 -7.04
CA ALA A 33 -1.23 1.43 -5.78
C ALA A 33 -2.52 0.64 -5.50
N PRO A 34 -2.47 -0.39 -4.64
CA PRO A 34 -3.65 -1.20 -4.31
C PRO A 34 -4.80 -0.34 -3.76
N GLN A 35 -6.01 -0.66 -4.20
CA GLN A 35 -7.19 0.11 -3.85
C GLN A 35 -7.61 -0.18 -2.41
N PHE A 36 -8.02 0.87 -1.68
CA PHE A 36 -8.54 0.69 -0.33
C PHE A 36 -10.04 0.37 -0.33
N PHE A 37 -10.50 -0.29 0.71
CA PHE A 37 -11.90 -0.48 1.02
C PHE A 37 -12.17 -0.18 2.50
N LYS A 38 -13.44 -0.18 2.92
CA LYS A 38 -13.86 0.08 4.29
C LYS A 38 -14.54 -1.15 4.86
N LEU A 39 -14.23 -1.50 6.12
CA LEU A 39 -14.91 -2.58 6.85
C LEU A 39 -16.23 -2.11 7.46
N GLY A 40 -16.36 -0.81 7.77
CA GLY A 40 -17.56 -0.23 8.34
C GLY A 40 -18.29 0.68 7.35
N ARG A 41 -19.62 0.77 7.51
CA ARG A 41 -20.48 1.66 6.71
C ARG A 41 -20.33 3.15 7.07
N HIS A 42 -19.77 3.45 8.24
CA HIS A 42 -19.64 4.82 8.71
C HIS A 42 -18.64 5.63 7.86
N ARG A 43 -18.92 6.92 7.63
CA ARG A 43 -18.07 7.80 6.82
C ARG A 43 -16.60 7.83 7.28
N ASN A 44 -16.39 7.80 8.60
CA ASN A 44 -15.07 7.81 9.23
C ASN A 44 -14.47 6.42 9.47
N SER A 45 -15.09 5.35 8.94
CA SER A 45 -14.49 4.01 9.02
C SER A 45 -13.11 4.05 8.37
N PRO A 46 -12.07 3.53 9.05
CA PRO A 46 -10.71 3.59 8.54
C PRO A 46 -10.59 2.76 7.25
N PRO A 47 -9.89 3.27 6.24
CA PRO A 47 -9.60 2.49 5.05
C PRO A 47 -8.61 1.38 5.39
N VAL A 48 -8.80 0.23 4.74
CA VAL A 48 -7.95 -0.95 4.82
C VAL A 48 -7.60 -1.43 3.42
N TRP A 49 -6.55 -2.24 3.34
CA TRP A 49 -6.05 -2.88 2.14
C TRP A 49 -5.85 -4.36 2.42
N TRP A 50 -5.91 -5.20 1.38
CA TRP A 50 -5.45 -6.56 1.51
C TRP A 50 -3.94 -6.59 1.68
N LEU A 51 -3.45 -7.35 2.66
CA LEU A 51 -2.02 -7.46 2.93
C LEU A 51 -1.26 -8.03 1.73
N HIS A 52 -1.82 -9.06 1.08
CA HIS A 52 -1.17 -9.71 -0.05
C HIS A 52 -0.96 -8.74 -1.23
N GLU A 53 -1.96 -7.91 -1.59
CA GLU A 53 -1.82 -6.91 -2.66
C GLU A 53 -0.73 -5.88 -2.35
N ILE A 54 -0.59 -5.47 -1.08
CA ILE A 54 0.45 -4.54 -0.65
C ILE A 54 1.83 -5.16 -0.79
N ILE A 55 1.99 -6.44 -0.38
CA ILE A 55 3.25 -7.17 -0.52
C ILE A 55 3.61 -7.34 -2.00
N GLU A 56 2.67 -7.79 -2.83
CA GLU A 56 2.87 -7.95 -4.27
C GLU A 56 3.27 -6.63 -4.94
N TRP A 57 2.61 -5.53 -4.57
CA TRP A 57 2.96 -4.20 -5.06
C TRP A 57 4.38 -3.77 -4.66
N LEU A 58 4.80 -4.04 -3.41
CA LEU A 58 6.15 -3.77 -2.94
C LEU A 58 7.19 -4.59 -3.70
N GLU A 59 6.93 -5.88 -3.91
CA GLU A 59 7.81 -6.76 -4.67
C GLU A 59 7.94 -6.33 -6.13
N ALA A 60 6.82 -5.95 -6.77
CA ALA A 60 6.83 -5.43 -8.12
C ALA A 60 7.70 -4.17 -8.20
N ARG A 61 7.50 -3.21 -7.31
CA ARG A 61 8.33 -1.98 -7.23
C ARG A 61 9.80 -2.27 -6.96
N ALA A 62 10.11 -3.28 -6.15
CA ALA A 62 11.49 -3.69 -5.89
C ALA A 62 12.15 -4.25 -7.16
N LYS A 63 11.41 -5.03 -7.96
CA LYS A 63 11.88 -5.60 -9.25
C LYS A 63 12.00 -4.55 -10.35
N THR A 64 11.15 -3.52 -10.36
CA THR A 64 11.21 -2.44 -11.36
C THR A 64 12.32 -1.42 -11.08
N LYS A 65 12.96 -1.44 -9.91
CA LYS A 65 14.18 -0.64 -9.73
C LYS A 65 15.24 -1.19 -10.69
N PRO A 66 15.83 -0.37 -11.58
CA PRO A 66 17.04 -0.80 -12.28
C PRO A 66 18.06 -1.17 -11.21
N ALA A 67 18.65 -2.36 -11.34
CA ALA A 67 19.73 -2.80 -10.48
C ALA A 67 20.80 -1.70 -10.46
N ASP A 68 20.95 -1.06 -9.31
CA ASP A 68 22.07 -0.21 -8.94
C ASP A 68 22.40 0.98 -9.87
N ALA A 69 21.92 2.17 -9.51
CA ALA A 69 22.62 3.41 -9.84
C ALA A 69 23.19 3.95 -8.52
N PRO A 70 24.53 4.07 -8.38
CA PRO A 70 25.13 4.59 -7.16
C PRO A 70 24.64 6.02 -6.96
N ARG A 71 24.06 6.29 -5.78
CA ARG A 71 23.76 7.65 -5.36
C ARG A 71 25.11 8.33 -5.08
N LYS A 72 25.46 9.30 -5.93
CA LYS A 72 26.57 10.24 -5.70
C LYS A 72 26.39 11.01 -4.40
#